data_AF-A0A829HA88-F1
#
_entry.id   AF-A0A829HA88-F1
#
_cell.length_a   1.000
_cell.length_b   1.000
_cell.length_c   1.000
_cell.angle_alpha   90.00
_cell.angle_beta   90.00
_cell.angle_gamma   90.00
#
_symmetry.space_group_name_H-M   'P 1'
#
loop_
_entity.id
_entity.type
_entity.pdbx_description
1 polymer ?
#
loop_
_entity_poly.entity_id
_entity_poly.type
_entity_poly.pdbx_seq_one_letter_code
_entity_poly.pdbx_strand_id
1 'polypeptide(L)'
;MGLSDLKNQYPIVFIGSGISKRYLSNFPSWTELLEEYWDKIDQEEDIYSFLHNQNLKDDSLSRPEQDFRANIAAATHIQKLFDSSFFQGKLEVKGLTKKLAQSSRISPFKWSISDRFKKLELKKNVDTNELTLFREMLAKAKM
;
A
#
# COMPACT_ATOMS: atom_id res chain seq x y z
N MET A 1 -4.43 -34.28 -15.59
CA MET A 1 -5.79 -33.84 -15.22
C MET A 1 -6.07 -32.56 -15.97
N GLY A 2 -6.85 -32.66 -17.04
CA GLY A 2 -7.19 -31.54 -17.91
C GLY A 2 -8.32 -30.70 -17.32
N LEU A 3 -8.36 -29.42 -17.71
CA LEU A 3 -9.37 -28.42 -17.33
C LEU A 3 -10.84 -28.81 -17.63
N SER A 4 -11.09 -29.99 -18.20
CA SER A 4 -12.42 -30.49 -18.59
C SER A 4 -13.30 -30.98 -17.44
N ASP A 5 -12.75 -31.21 -16.24
CA ASP A 5 -13.50 -31.77 -15.10
C ASP A 5 -14.00 -30.73 -14.08
N LEU A 6 -13.70 -29.43 -14.26
CA LEU A 6 -14.22 -28.35 -13.42
C LEU A 6 -15.65 -27.97 -13.83
N LYS A 7 -16.62 -28.86 -13.52
CA LYS A 7 -18.04 -28.52 -13.55
C LYS A 7 -18.33 -27.47 -12.46
N ASN A 8 -18.43 -26.20 -12.90
CA ASN A 8 -19.24 -25.14 -12.30
C ASN A 8 -18.97 -24.80 -10.81
N GLN A 9 -17.70 -24.80 -10.39
CA GLN A 9 -17.31 -24.22 -9.11
C GLN A 9 -16.54 -22.91 -9.35
N TYR A 10 -17.05 -21.83 -8.79
CA TYR A 10 -16.39 -20.52 -8.85
C TYR A 10 -15.05 -20.59 -8.09
N PRO A 11 -13.92 -20.20 -8.71
CA PRO A 11 -12.64 -20.17 -8.01
C PRO A 11 -12.66 -19.09 -6.93
N ILE A 12 -12.16 -19.42 -5.73
CA ILE A 12 -11.85 -18.45 -4.68
C ILE A 12 -10.41 -17.97 -4.92
N VAL A 13 -10.22 -16.67 -5.10
CA VAL A 13 -8.92 -16.09 -5.46
C VAL A 13 -8.49 -15.10 -4.38
N PHE A 14 -7.32 -15.34 -3.79
CA PHE A 14 -6.66 -14.40 -2.89
C PHE A 14 -5.60 -13.61 -3.66
N ILE A 15 -5.79 -12.29 -3.75
CA ILE A 15 -4.90 -11.40 -4.50
C ILE A 15 -4.07 -10.57 -3.52
N GLY A 16 -2.75 -10.78 -3.54
CA GLY A 16 -1.78 -9.94 -2.86
C GLY A 16 -1.16 -8.87 -3.76
N SER A 17 -0.28 -8.04 -3.18
CA SER A 17 0.46 -6.99 -3.89
C SER A 17 1.37 -7.51 -5.01
N GLY A 18 1.74 -8.80 -5.00
CA GLY A 18 2.53 -9.44 -6.04
C GLY A 18 1.89 -9.38 -7.44
N ILE A 19 0.56 -9.46 -7.52
CA ILE A 19 -0.16 -9.33 -8.79
C ILE A 19 -0.04 -7.89 -9.33
N SER A 20 -0.19 -6.90 -8.46
CA SER A 20 0.02 -5.50 -8.83
C SER A 20 1.47 -5.25 -9.28
N LYS A 21 2.45 -5.74 -8.53
CA LYS A 21 3.88 -5.66 -8.91
C LYS A 21 4.20 -6.35 -10.24
N ARG A 22 3.43 -7.36 -10.63
CA ARG A 22 3.63 -8.07 -11.89
C ARG A 22 3.26 -7.18 -13.08
N TYR A 23 2.07 -6.60 -13.07
CA TYR A 23 1.50 -5.91 -14.23
C TYR A 23 1.76 -4.41 -14.23
N LEU A 24 1.87 -3.78 -13.06
CA LEU A 24 2.00 -2.34 -12.93
C LEU A 24 3.45 -1.92 -12.77
N SER A 25 3.80 -0.84 -13.46
CA SER A 25 5.08 -0.17 -13.33
C SER A 25 5.16 0.56 -11.98
N ASN A 26 6.32 0.51 -11.34
CA ASN A 26 6.62 1.22 -10.09
C ASN A 26 5.61 0.99 -8.96
N PHE A 27 4.98 -0.19 -8.90
CA PHE A 27 4.07 -0.52 -7.81
C PHE A 27 4.89 -0.92 -6.57
N PRO A 28 4.76 -0.19 -5.44
CA PRO A 28 5.57 -0.45 -4.26
C PRO A 28 5.10 -1.69 -3.50
N SER A 29 6.02 -2.32 -2.76
CA SER A 29 5.69 -3.20 -1.64
C SER A 29 5.15 -2.36 -0.49
N TRP A 30 4.64 -3.02 0.55
CA TRP A 30 4.23 -2.28 1.75
C TRP A 30 5.42 -1.56 2.39
N THR A 31 6.57 -2.23 2.51
CA THR A 31 7.81 -1.64 3.04
C THR A 31 8.30 -0.47 2.20
N GLU A 32 8.37 -0.63 0.87
CA GLU A 32 8.79 0.45 -0.05
C GLU A 32 7.86 1.67 0.05
N LEU A 33 6.55 1.45 0.27
CA LEU A 33 5.59 2.53 0.47
C LEU A 33 5.82 3.25 1.80
N LEU A 34 6.14 2.51 2.88
CA LEU A 34 6.43 3.11 4.17
C LEU A 34 7.71 3.93 4.11
N GLU A 35 8.77 3.40 3.50
CA GLU A 35 10.05 4.11 3.27
C GLU A 35 9.80 5.42 2.52
N GLU A 36 9.09 5.37 1.39
CA GLU A 36 8.83 6.57 0.59
C GLU A 36 8.09 7.67 1.35
N TYR A 37 7.15 7.30 2.23
CA TYR A 37 6.42 8.27 3.02
C TYR A 37 7.16 8.69 4.29
N TRP A 38 8.08 7.87 4.79
CA TRP A 38 9.02 8.24 5.85
C TRP A 38 9.94 9.36 5.38
N ASP A 39 10.44 9.27 4.15
CA ASP A 39 11.30 10.32 3.56
C ASP A 39 10.59 11.67 3.35
N LYS A 40 9.25 11.70 3.44
CA LYS A 40 8.44 12.92 3.27
C LYS A 40 8.09 13.58 4.60
N ILE A 41 8.40 12.95 5.73
CA ILE A 41 8.17 13.53 7.06
C ILE A 41 9.48 13.99 7.67
N ASP A 42 9.38 15.03 8.50
CA ASP A 42 10.53 15.61 9.20
C ASP A 42 10.78 14.80 10.48
N GLN A 43 11.74 13.87 10.42
CA GLN A 43 12.13 13.01 11.54
C GLN A 43 13.63 12.69 11.52
N GLU A 44 14.26 12.70 12.69
CA GLU A 44 15.69 12.42 12.85
C GLU A 44 16.02 10.91 12.80
N GLU A 45 15.11 10.07 13.30
CA GLU A 45 15.27 8.61 13.29
C GLU A 45 14.93 8.03 11.91
N ASP A 46 15.80 7.16 11.40
CA ASP A 46 15.53 6.41 10.16
C ASP A 46 14.48 5.31 10.38
N ILE A 47 13.80 4.93 9.30
CA ILE A 47 12.72 3.96 9.35
C ILE A 47 13.16 2.59 9.88
N TYR A 48 14.38 2.14 9.58
CA TYR A 48 14.84 0.81 9.99
C TYR A 48 15.12 0.77 11.49
N SER A 49 15.70 1.83 12.05
CA SER A 49 15.82 2.01 13.50
C SER A 49 14.46 1.99 14.18
N PHE A 50 13.48 2.73 13.64
CA PHE A 50 12.12 2.74 14.19
C PHE A 50 11.50 1.34 14.17
N LEU A 51 11.57 0.62 13.04
CA LEU A 51 11.01 -0.72 12.88
C LEU A 51 11.68 -1.72 13.82
N HIS A 52 13.01 -1.67 13.95
CA HIS A 52 13.76 -2.50 14.89
C HIS A 52 13.27 -2.28 16.32
N ASN A 53 13.15 -1.02 16.73
CA ASN A 53 12.63 -0.64 18.05
C ASN A 53 11.19 -1.11 18.27
N GLN A 54 10.34 -1.13 17.23
CA GLN A 54 9.00 -1.69 17.34
C GLN A 54 9.00 -3.22 17.49
N ASN A 55 9.88 -3.92 16.77
CA ASN A 55 9.98 -5.38 16.81
C ASN A 55 10.39 -5.90 18.20
N LEU A 56 11.24 -5.16 18.93
CA LEU A 56 11.68 -5.50 20.28
C LEU A 56 10.62 -5.30 21.37
N LYS A 57 9.43 -4.77 21.05
CA LYS A 57 8.39 -4.49 22.06
C LYS A 57 7.70 -5.73 22.59
N ASP A 58 7.71 -6.83 21.82
CA ASP A 58 6.99 -8.05 22.16
C ASP A 58 7.73 -9.29 21.64
N ASP A 59 8.69 -9.76 22.43
CA ASP A 59 9.51 -10.94 22.13
C ASP A 59 8.72 -12.26 22.16
N SER A 60 7.45 -12.23 22.58
CA SER A 60 6.59 -13.43 22.61
C SER A 60 6.00 -13.78 21.24
N LEU A 61 6.03 -12.84 20.29
CA LEU A 61 5.45 -13.00 18.96
C LEU A 61 6.44 -13.66 17.99
N SER A 62 5.89 -14.29 16.95
CA SER A 62 6.71 -14.75 15.82
C SER A 62 7.29 -13.55 15.05
N ARG A 63 8.45 -13.73 14.40
CA ARG A 63 9.07 -12.66 13.59
C ARG A 63 8.11 -12.03 12.56
N PRO A 64 7.31 -12.80 11.80
CA PRO A 64 6.36 -12.20 10.86
C PRO A 64 5.29 -11.33 11.53
N GLU A 65 4.85 -11.70 12.74
CA GLU A 65 3.88 -10.91 13.50
C GLU A 65 4.50 -9.64 14.07
N GLN A 66 5.74 -9.71 14.54
CA GLN A 66 6.51 -8.53 14.96
C GLN A 66 6.63 -7.54 13.80
N ASP A 67 7.12 -8.00 12.64
CA ASP A 67 7.28 -7.18 11.43
C ASP A 67 5.94 -6.57 10.99
N PHE A 68 4.86 -7.35 11.03
CA PHE A 68 3.52 -6.86 10.71
C PHE A 68 3.08 -5.74 11.65
N ARG A 69 3.27 -5.90 12.97
CA ARG A 69 2.93 -4.88 13.97
C ARG A 69 3.82 -3.65 13.85
N ALA A 70 5.11 -3.82 13.60
CA ALA A 70 6.04 -2.72 13.37
C ALA A 70 5.65 -1.90 12.14
N ASN A 71 5.27 -2.54 11.03
CA ASN A 71 4.78 -1.86 9.84
C ASN A 71 3.48 -1.07 10.10
N ILE A 72 2.55 -1.60 10.90
CA ILE A 72 1.34 -0.87 11.32
C ILE A 72 1.71 0.36 12.17
N ALA A 73 2.64 0.19 13.10
CA ALA A 73 3.12 1.28 13.95
C ALA A 73 3.80 2.38 13.11
N ALA A 74 4.63 2.01 12.14
CA ALA A 74 5.26 2.94 11.22
C ALA A 74 4.23 3.70 10.40
N ALA A 75 3.25 3.02 9.79
CA ALA A 75 2.16 3.66 9.06
C ALA A 75 1.37 4.67 9.91
N THR A 76 1.09 4.32 11.17
CA THR A 76 0.38 5.18 12.11
C THR A 76 1.21 6.41 12.48
N HIS A 77 2.51 6.22 12.67
CA HIS A 77 3.46 7.29 13.00
C HIS A 77 3.62 8.28 11.85
N ILE A 78 3.85 7.75 10.64
CA ILE A 78 3.90 8.52 9.39
C ILE A 78 2.62 9.34 9.24
N GLN A 79 1.44 8.72 9.37
CA GLN A 79 0.18 9.43 9.19
C GLN A 79 0.09 10.66 10.12
N LYS A 80 0.46 10.50 11.40
CA LYS A 80 0.41 11.61 12.39
C LYS A 80 1.33 12.77 11.99
N LEU A 81 2.58 12.47 11.64
CA LEU A 81 3.57 13.49 11.29
C LEU A 81 3.26 14.15 9.94
N PHE A 82 2.83 13.35 8.96
CA PHE A 82 2.46 13.85 7.64
C PHE A 82 1.23 14.76 7.70
N ASP A 83 0.17 14.32 8.40
CA ASP A 83 -1.06 15.10 8.55
C ASP A 83 -0.78 16.40 9.30
N SER A 84 -0.02 16.35 10.40
CA SER A 84 0.33 17.55 11.17
C SER A 84 1.21 18.52 10.36
N SER A 85 2.20 18.02 9.62
CA SER A 85 3.06 18.84 8.76
C SER A 85 2.28 19.56 7.67
N PHE A 86 1.27 18.91 7.08
CA PHE A 86 0.37 19.56 6.12
C PHE A 86 -0.43 20.70 6.75
N PHE A 87 -1.02 20.48 7.94
CA PHE A 87 -1.78 21.54 8.61
C PHE A 87 -0.89 22.71 9.06
N GLN A 88 0.34 22.42 9.49
CA GLN A 88 1.36 23.43 9.79
C GLN A 88 1.83 24.19 8.54
N GLY A 89 1.61 23.65 7.33
CA GLY A 89 2.05 24.27 6.08
C GLY A 89 3.50 23.97 5.70
N LYS A 90 4.13 22.99 6.37
CA LYS A 90 5.46 22.48 5.99
C LYS A 90 5.41 21.59 4.76
N LEU A 91 4.24 21.00 4.48
CA LEU A 91 4.02 20.07 3.38
C LEU A 91 2.77 20.48 2.58
N GLU A 92 2.86 20.41 1.26
CA GLU A 92 1.72 20.59 0.37
C GLU A 92 1.30 19.27 -0.26
N VAL A 93 -0.02 19.02 -0.27
CA VAL A 93 -0.61 17.85 -0.95
C VAL A 93 -1.41 18.33 -2.14
N LYS A 94 -1.04 17.83 -3.33
CA LYS A 94 -1.69 18.21 -4.58
C LYS A 94 -3.20 17.94 -4.53
N GLY A 95 -3.99 18.95 -4.87
CA GLY A 95 -5.45 18.86 -4.93
C GLY A 95 -6.15 18.85 -3.57
N LEU A 96 -5.43 19.07 -2.46
CA LEU A 96 -6.00 19.16 -1.13
C LEU A 96 -5.66 20.51 -0.49
N THR A 97 -6.70 21.25 -0.08
CA THR A 97 -6.54 22.48 0.69
C THR A 97 -6.78 22.23 2.18
N LYS A 98 -6.17 23.03 3.06
CA LYS A 98 -6.38 22.93 4.52
C LYS A 98 -7.86 23.05 4.89
N LYS A 99 -8.60 23.93 4.19
CA LYS A 99 -10.05 24.11 4.39
C LYS A 99 -10.81 22.82 4.08
N LEU A 100 -10.57 22.21 2.93
CA LEU A 100 -11.23 20.97 2.51
C LEU A 100 -10.85 19.80 3.43
N ALA A 101 -9.57 19.68 3.79
CA ALA A 101 -9.08 18.65 4.69
C ALA A 101 -9.79 18.72 6.05
N GLN A 102 -9.91 19.92 6.63
CA GLN A 102 -10.57 20.12 7.92
C GLN A 102 -12.09 19.92 7.83
N SER A 103 -12.76 20.51 6.82
CA SER A 103 -14.23 20.45 6.70
C SER A 103 -14.73 19.03 6.48
N SER A 104 -14.01 18.26 5.67
CA SER A 104 -14.38 16.90 5.28
C SER A 104 -13.68 15.83 6.11
N ARG A 105 -12.89 16.22 7.13
CA ARG A 105 -12.08 15.33 7.99
C ARG A 105 -11.23 14.34 7.18
N ILE A 106 -10.61 14.84 6.12
CA ILE A 106 -9.75 14.06 5.22
C ILE A 106 -8.33 14.10 5.77
N SER A 107 -7.71 12.93 5.94
CA SER A 107 -6.27 12.80 6.23
C SER A 107 -5.44 13.14 4.99
N PRO A 108 -4.57 14.17 5.04
CA PRO A 108 -3.63 14.48 3.95
C PRO A 108 -2.77 13.29 3.50
N PHE A 109 -2.33 12.46 4.44
CA PHE A 109 -1.58 11.24 4.15
C PHE A 109 -2.38 10.26 3.28
N LYS A 110 -3.61 9.94 3.70
CA LYS A 110 -4.49 9.03 2.95
C LYS A 110 -4.86 9.58 1.56
N TRP A 111 -5.05 10.90 1.47
CA TRP A 111 -5.27 11.57 0.18
C TRP A 111 -4.05 11.44 -0.73
N SER A 112 -2.85 11.70 -0.20
CA SER A 112 -1.60 11.56 -0.93
C SER A 112 -1.40 10.13 -1.45
N ILE A 113 -1.69 9.11 -0.61
CA ILE A 113 -1.64 7.70 -1.02
C ILE A 113 -2.61 7.44 -2.17
N SER A 114 -3.85 7.95 -2.06
CA SER A 114 -4.84 7.81 -3.13
C SER A 114 -4.36 8.45 -4.43
N ASP A 115 -3.80 9.66 -4.38
CA ASP A 115 -3.26 10.33 -5.57
C ASP A 115 -2.08 9.56 -6.18
N ARG A 116 -1.21 8.99 -5.35
CA ARG A 116 -0.10 8.14 -5.79
C ARG A 116 -0.59 6.94 -6.61
N PHE A 117 -1.59 6.23 -6.11
CA PHE A 117 -2.11 5.03 -6.78
C PHE A 117 -3.05 5.34 -7.95
N LYS A 118 -3.46 6.59 -8.17
CA LYS A 118 -4.20 6.97 -9.39
C LYS A 118 -3.33 7.00 -10.65
N LYS A 119 -2.01 7.14 -10.51
CA LYS A 119 -1.05 7.33 -11.62
C LYS A 119 -0.35 6.02 -12.01
N LEU A 120 -1.02 4.88 -11.82
CA LEU A 120 -0.45 3.57 -12.11
C LEU A 120 -0.51 3.28 -13.60
N GLU A 121 0.62 2.87 -14.17
CA GLU A 121 0.75 2.50 -15.57
C GLU A 121 1.10 1.01 -15.69
N LEU A 122 0.70 0.38 -16.79
CA LEU A 122 1.14 -0.98 -17.11
C LEU A 122 2.63 -1.01 -17.44
N LYS A 123 3.32 -2.10 -17.11
CA LYS A 123 4.71 -2.29 -17.58
C LYS A 123 4.74 -2.39 -19.11
N LYS A 124 5.83 -1.92 -19.72
CA LYS A 124 6.00 -1.91 -21.19
C LYS A 124 5.94 -3.31 -21.82
N ASN A 125 6.40 -4.33 -21.10
CA ASN A 125 6.52 -5.71 -21.59
C ASN A 125 5.51 -6.66 -20.91
N VAL A 126 4.30 -6.17 -20.59
CA VAL A 126 3.25 -7.04 -20.05
C VAL A 126 2.78 -8.01 -21.12
N ASP A 127 2.68 -9.29 -20.77
CA ASP A 127 1.96 -10.27 -21.56
C ASP A 127 0.45 -9.93 -21.54
N THR A 128 -0.03 -9.38 -22.65
CA THR A 128 -1.42 -8.95 -22.82
C THR A 128 -2.38 -10.13 -22.88
N ASN A 129 -1.93 -11.28 -23.37
CA ASN A 129 -2.77 -12.48 -23.47
C ASN A 129 -3.01 -13.04 -22.06
N GLU A 130 -1.94 -13.16 -21.27
CA GLU A 130 -2.06 -13.57 -19.88
C GLU A 130 -2.92 -12.58 -19.07
N LEU A 131 -2.68 -11.28 -19.20
CA LEU A 131 -3.46 -10.26 -18.49
C LEU A 131 -4.95 -10.36 -18.83
N THR A 132 -5.28 -10.65 -20.10
CA THR A 132 -6.67 -10.83 -20.55
C THR A 132 -7.29 -12.06 -19.92
N LEU A 133 -6.61 -13.22 -19.98
CA LEU A 133 -7.07 -14.45 -19.33
C LEU A 133 -7.22 -14.28 -17.82
N PHE A 134 -6.32 -13.55 -17.18
CA PHE A 134 -6.41 -13.23 -15.76
C PHE A 134 -7.65 -12.39 -15.43
N ARG A 135 -7.95 -11.37 -16.24
CA ARG A 135 -9.17 -10.56 -16.11
C ARG A 135 -10.43 -11.38 -16.31
N GLU A 136 -10.46 -12.26 -17.31
CA GLU A 136 -11.58 -13.18 -17.54
C GLU A 136 -11.78 -14.16 -16.38
N MET A 137 -10.69 -14.67 -15.81
CA MET A 137 -10.73 -15.53 -14.63
C MET A 137 -11.29 -14.78 -13.42
N LEU A 138 -10.85 -13.53 -13.18
CA LEU A 138 -11.37 -12.69 -12.10
C LEU A 138 -12.85 -12.35 -12.28
N ALA A 139 -13.31 -12.08 -13.50
CA ALA A 139 -14.72 -11.83 -13.78
C ALA A 139 -15.62 -13.03 -13.44
N LYS A 140 -15.05 -14.24 -13.44
CA LYS A 140 -15.71 -15.48 -13.05
C LYS A 140 -15.45 -15.86 -11.59
N ALA A 141 -14.59 -15.17 -10.86
CA ALA A 141 -14.39 -15.43 -9.43
C ALA A 141 -15.51 -14.76 -8.62
N LYS A 142 -16.04 -15.44 -7.60
CA LYS A 142 -16.87 -14.74 -6.59
C LYS A 142 -15.94 -13.92 -5.70
N MET A 143 -16.19 -12.62 -5.61
CA MET A 143 -15.63 -11.75 -4.55
C MET A 143 -16.48 -11.84 -3.29
#